data_AF-A0A074XUG1-F1
#
_entry.id   AF-A0A074XUG1-F1
#
_cell.length_a   1.000
_cell.length_b   1.000
_cell.length_c   1.000
_cell.angle_alpha   90.00
_cell.angle_beta   90.00
_cell.angle_gamma   90.00
#
_symmetry.space_group_name_H-M   'P 1'
#
loop_
_entity.id
_entity.type
_entity.pdbx_description
1 polymer ?
#
loop_
_entity_poly.entity_id
_entity_poly.type
_entity_poly.pdbx_seq_one_letter_code
_entity_poly.pdbx_strand_id
1 'polypeptide(L)'
;MEHALKIFPNGLPNLEQLVAYNKGKDVPPETSWIWGRDDEIGRINLLTPDKIIIAKDRQIQQGKFVSLNWPMNLPTKPAFGRDACKRTVKNHPDGPMVFDDWIDMNVQSGSQWDGFRHFGHQTQGRFYNDLTPDEVKSGTRCGIQAVSDHGIAGRGVLLDYYSWKCAKGEHYDPLTSHPIHLDELLAVAKHQHVDFEPGDILLIRRGYTHAYYKYEKDDPSRLDEAGSVHPCLAGVAQTEEMKTWLHDNYFSAVAGDAPAWECWPPGEWALHEFLLGSWGVLIGEMFDLEALAIQCEQERRWSFFFLSTPMNMPGGIASLANAVAIH
;
A
#
# COMPACT_ATOMS: atom_id res chain seq x y z
N MET A 1 -19.18 -8.00 3.72
CA MET A 1 -20.14 -6.87 3.86
C MET A 1 -21.33 -7.21 4.75
N GLU A 2 -22.06 -8.30 4.49
CA GLU A 2 -23.26 -8.66 5.28
C GLU A 2 -23.01 -8.76 6.79
N HIS A 3 -21.86 -9.31 7.21
CA HIS A 3 -21.50 -9.39 8.63
C HIS A 3 -21.37 -7.99 9.27
N ALA A 4 -20.67 -7.07 8.59
CA ALA A 4 -20.50 -5.70 9.05
C ALA A 4 -21.86 -4.99 9.21
N LEU A 5 -22.78 -5.19 8.25
CA LEU A 5 -24.12 -4.59 8.29
C LEU A 5 -25.04 -5.21 9.36
N LYS A 6 -24.79 -6.44 9.82
CA LYS A 6 -25.49 -7.00 10.99
C LYS A 6 -25.09 -6.31 12.29
N ILE A 7 -23.83 -5.86 12.38
CA ILE A 7 -23.31 -5.13 13.55
C ILE A 7 -23.70 -3.64 13.45
N PHE A 8 -23.58 -3.06 12.25
CA PHE A 8 -23.86 -1.66 11.96
C PHE A 8 -24.92 -1.53 10.84
N PRO A 9 -26.22 -1.56 11.19
CA PRO A 9 -27.30 -1.60 10.20
C PRO A 9 -27.45 -0.33 9.37
N ASN A 10 -26.87 0.79 9.83
CA ASN A 10 -26.91 2.09 9.15
C ASN A 10 -25.72 2.31 8.20
N GLY A 11 -24.90 1.28 7.94
CA GLY A 11 -23.69 1.37 7.13
C GLY A 11 -22.42 1.16 7.95
N LEU A 12 -21.27 1.30 7.29
CA LEU A 12 -19.97 1.13 7.94
C LEU A 12 -19.73 2.26 8.97
N PRO A 13 -19.25 1.95 10.18
CA PRO A 13 -19.10 2.95 11.25
C PRO A 13 -17.98 3.95 10.94
N ASN A 14 -18.11 5.21 11.33
CA ASN A 14 -16.93 6.08 11.38
C ASN A 14 -16.02 5.72 12.58
N LEU A 15 -14.83 6.33 12.67
CA LEU A 15 -13.85 5.99 13.70
C LEU A 15 -14.39 6.23 15.12
N GLU A 16 -15.14 7.30 15.33
CA GLU A 16 -15.77 7.62 16.61
C GLU A 16 -16.78 6.53 17.03
N GLN A 17 -17.66 6.12 16.11
CA GLN A 17 -18.63 5.04 16.33
C GLN A 17 -17.93 3.71 16.63
N LEU A 18 -16.80 3.44 15.96
CA LEU A 18 -16.01 2.23 16.16
C LEU A 18 -15.36 2.20 17.55
N VAL A 19 -14.75 3.31 17.97
CA VAL A 19 -14.18 3.49 19.31
C VAL A 19 -15.25 3.31 20.39
N ALA A 20 -16.42 3.90 20.20
CA ALA A 20 -17.55 3.72 21.11
C ALA A 20 -18.02 2.26 21.19
N TYR A 21 -18.09 1.57 20.04
CA TYR A 21 -18.45 0.14 19.96
C TYR A 21 -17.44 -0.76 20.67
N ASN A 22 -16.14 -0.43 20.63
CA ASN A 22 -15.08 -1.22 21.22
C ASN A 22 -14.82 -0.92 22.71
N LYS A 23 -15.47 0.10 23.27
CA LYS A 23 -15.33 0.46 24.67
C LYS A 23 -15.59 -0.73 25.61
N GLY A 24 -14.57 -1.09 26.39
CA GLY A 24 -14.62 -2.19 27.36
C GLY A 24 -14.36 -3.59 26.79
N LYS A 25 -14.01 -3.70 25.50
CA LYS A 25 -13.56 -4.95 24.89
C LYS A 25 -12.04 -5.08 24.98
N ASP A 26 -11.55 -6.32 24.88
CA ASP A 26 -10.12 -6.65 24.83
C ASP A 26 -9.57 -6.51 23.40
N VAL A 27 -9.72 -5.32 22.80
CA VAL A 27 -9.17 -4.95 21.48
C VAL A 27 -8.77 -3.47 21.51
N PRO A 28 -7.87 -3.01 20.62
CA PRO A 28 -7.60 -1.59 20.47
C PRO A 28 -8.90 -0.82 20.14
N PRO A 29 -9.11 0.39 20.67
CA PRO A 29 -10.35 1.14 20.46
C PRO A 29 -10.70 1.31 18.97
N GLU A 30 -9.69 1.54 18.13
CA GLU A 30 -9.83 1.80 16.70
C GLU A 30 -10.00 0.52 15.84
N THR A 31 -10.13 -0.65 16.44
CA THR A 31 -10.16 -1.92 15.69
C THR A 31 -11.44 -2.16 14.90
N SER A 32 -11.29 -2.42 13.59
CA SER A 32 -12.38 -2.65 12.63
C SER A 32 -12.47 -4.12 12.18
N TRP A 33 -12.35 -5.08 13.11
CA TRP A 33 -12.57 -6.51 12.86
C TRP A 33 -14.06 -6.85 12.76
N ILE A 34 -14.73 -6.22 11.79
CA ILE A 34 -16.19 -6.22 11.61
C ILE A 34 -16.64 -7.11 10.44
N TRP A 35 -15.70 -7.82 9.79
CA TRP A 35 -15.95 -8.60 8.58
C TRP A 35 -16.36 -10.05 8.87
N GLY A 36 -16.08 -10.53 10.09
CA GLY A 36 -16.34 -11.90 10.54
C GLY A 36 -15.12 -12.46 11.24
N ARG A 37 -15.30 -13.47 12.10
CA ARG A 37 -14.19 -14.10 12.85
C ARG A 37 -13.24 -14.90 11.97
N ASP A 38 -13.75 -15.44 10.87
CA ASP A 38 -12.97 -16.21 9.91
C ASP A 38 -12.47 -15.34 8.74
N ASP A 39 -12.55 -14.00 8.87
CA ASP A 39 -12.08 -13.09 7.83
C ASP A 39 -10.55 -13.04 7.76
N GLU A 40 -10.02 -13.07 6.55
CA GLU A 40 -8.58 -13.06 6.27
C GLU A 40 -8.18 -11.96 5.27
N ILE A 41 -9.13 -11.17 4.75
CA ILE A 41 -8.90 -10.21 3.67
C ILE A 41 -9.26 -8.76 4.02
N GLY A 42 -9.84 -8.50 5.19
CA GLY A 42 -10.05 -7.15 5.71
C GLY A 42 -10.87 -6.27 4.78
N ARG A 43 -10.41 -5.05 4.52
CA ARG A 43 -11.10 -4.10 3.63
C ARG A 43 -11.03 -4.47 2.15
N ILE A 44 -10.29 -5.52 1.75
CA ILE A 44 -10.43 -6.10 0.41
C ILE A 44 -11.85 -6.64 0.19
N ASN A 45 -12.60 -6.98 1.25
CA ASN A 45 -14.04 -7.27 1.19
C ASN A 45 -14.89 -6.14 0.56
N LEU A 46 -14.37 -4.91 0.46
CA LEU A 46 -15.03 -3.79 -0.20
C LEU A 46 -14.97 -3.90 -1.73
N LEU A 47 -14.05 -4.67 -2.28
CA LEU A 47 -13.86 -4.90 -3.72
C LEU A 47 -14.84 -5.97 -4.23
N THR A 48 -16.14 -5.70 -4.06
CA THR A 48 -17.21 -6.60 -4.48
C THR A 48 -17.31 -6.70 -6.01
N PRO A 49 -17.91 -7.78 -6.56
CA PRO A 49 -18.13 -7.92 -8.00
C PRO A 49 -18.79 -6.69 -8.65
N ASP A 50 -19.81 -6.11 -8.02
CA ASP A 50 -20.50 -4.93 -8.53
C ASP A 50 -19.57 -3.71 -8.61
N LYS A 51 -18.74 -3.48 -7.59
CA LYS A 51 -17.75 -2.39 -7.61
C LYS A 51 -16.67 -2.61 -8.66
N ILE A 52 -16.23 -3.85 -8.87
CA ILE A 52 -15.26 -4.20 -9.91
C ILE A 52 -15.85 -3.90 -11.30
N ILE A 53 -17.10 -4.29 -11.55
CA ILE A 53 -17.79 -4.01 -12.82
C ILE A 53 -17.94 -2.50 -13.02
N ILE A 54 -18.39 -1.77 -12.01
CA ILE A 54 -18.54 -0.31 -12.06
C ILE A 54 -17.18 0.37 -12.35
N ALA A 55 -16.12 -0.04 -11.65
CA ALA A 55 -14.78 0.49 -11.89
C ALA A 55 -14.31 0.18 -13.32
N LYS A 56 -14.50 -1.06 -13.80
CA LYS A 56 -14.16 -1.45 -15.17
C LYS A 56 -14.88 -0.57 -16.19
N ASP A 57 -16.21 -0.41 -16.05
CA ASP A 57 -17.05 0.35 -16.99
C ASP A 57 -16.75 1.86 -16.98
N ARG A 58 -16.42 2.42 -15.82
CA ARG A 58 -16.11 3.86 -15.68
C ARG A 58 -14.68 4.20 -16.07
N GLN A 59 -13.73 3.31 -15.78
CA GLN A 59 -12.31 3.66 -15.83
C GLN A 59 -11.60 3.15 -17.08
N ILE A 60 -11.93 1.96 -17.59
CA ILE A 60 -11.30 1.41 -18.81
C ILE A 60 -11.98 1.99 -20.05
N GLN A 61 -11.52 3.15 -20.49
CA GLN A 61 -12.04 3.84 -21.66
C GLN A 61 -11.12 3.68 -22.88
N GLN A 62 -9.81 3.55 -22.66
CA GLN A 62 -8.82 3.52 -23.73
C GLN A 62 -8.04 2.20 -23.81
N GLY A 63 -8.08 1.40 -22.74
CA GLY A 63 -7.28 0.16 -22.62
C GLY A 63 -5.79 0.44 -22.47
N LYS A 64 -5.41 1.61 -21.95
CA LYS A 64 -3.99 1.98 -21.77
C LYS A 64 -3.47 1.38 -20.48
N PHE A 65 -2.52 0.45 -20.60
CA PHE A 65 -1.87 -0.20 -19.48
C PHE A 65 -0.67 0.60 -18.99
N VAL A 66 -0.59 0.79 -17.67
CA VAL A 66 0.57 1.35 -16.98
C VAL A 66 1.00 0.35 -15.91
N SER A 67 2.21 -0.22 -16.05
CA SER A 67 2.81 -1.04 -15.01
C SER A 67 3.18 -0.16 -13.82
N LEU A 68 2.85 -0.63 -12.61
CA LEU A 68 3.20 0.04 -11.36
C LEU A 68 4.33 -0.69 -10.61
N ASN A 69 4.90 -1.71 -11.25
CA ASN A 69 6.00 -2.50 -10.72
C ASN A 69 7.32 -1.80 -11.00
N TRP A 70 8.05 -1.47 -9.95
CA TRP A 70 9.45 -1.09 -10.05
C TRP A 70 10.31 -2.32 -10.37
N PRO A 71 11.45 -2.18 -11.08
CA PRO A 71 12.32 -3.31 -11.37
C PRO A 71 12.70 -4.08 -10.10
N MET A 72 12.59 -5.40 -10.12
CA MET A 72 12.79 -6.23 -8.91
C MET A 72 14.17 -6.10 -8.29
N ASN A 73 15.19 -5.74 -9.08
CA ASN A 73 16.55 -5.50 -8.61
C ASN A 73 16.75 -4.09 -8.01
N LEU A 74 15.69 -3.29 -7.90
CA LEU A 74 15.68 -1.97 -7.29
C LEU A 74 14.82 -1.93 -6.03
N PRO A 75 15.19 -1.09 -5.04
CA PRO A 75 16.42 -0.31 -4.98
C PRO A 75 17.66 -1.23 -4.82
N THR A 76 18.82 -0.77 -5.27
CA THR A 76 20.08 -1.53 -5.13
C THR A 76 20.51 -1.69 -3.67
N LYS A 77 20.03 -0.79 -2.80
CA LYS A 77 20.18 -0.84 -1.35
C LYS A 77 18.82 -0.61 -0.69
N PRO A 78 18.06 -1.68 -0.40
CA PRO A 78 16.80 -1.57 0.31
C PRO A 78 16.95 -0.99 1.72
N ALA A 79 15.97 -0.21 2.12
CA ALA A 79 15.90 0.38 3.45
C ALA A 79 15.70 -0.68 4.55
N PHE A 80 15.86 -0.27 5.81
CA PHE A 80 15.58 -1.08 7.01
C PHE A 80 16.47 -2.32 7.15
N GLY A 81 17.68 -2.27 6.56
CA GLY A 81 18.65 -3.36 6.64
C GLY A 81 18.24 -4.61 5.86
N ARG A 82 17.35 -4.48 4.86
CA ARG A 82 16.91 -5.59 4.01
C ARG A 82 17.92 -5.83 2.87
N ASP A 83 18.05 -7.09 2.47
CA ASP A 83 18.92 -7.47 1.35
C ASP A 83 18.30 -7.11 0.00
N ALA A 84 19.14 -6.67 -0.94
CA ALA A 84 18.75 -6.46 -2.33
C ALA A 84 18.40 -7.79 -3.03
N CYS A 85 17.46 -7.73 -3.98
CA CYS A 85 17.09 -8.88 -4.81
C CYS A 85 18.24 -9.33 -5.71
N LYS A 86 18.55 -10.63 -5.69
CA LYS A 86 19.60 -11.25 -6.52
C LYS A 86 18.96 -12.20 -7.52
N ARG A 87 19.31 -12.03 -8.81
CA ARG A 87 18.92 -12.94 -9.89
C ARG A 87 20.13 -13.74 -10.35
N THR A 88 19.99 -15.06 -10.42
CA THR A 88 20.99 -15.96 -10.99
C THR A 88 20.39 -16.71 -12.18
N VAL A 89 21.05 -16.66 -13.33
CA VAL A 89 20.68 -17.43 -14.54
C VAL A 89 21.56 -18.67 -14.61
N LYS A 90 21.00 -19.85 -14.87
CA LYS A 90 21.78 -21.07 -15.17
C LYS A 90 21.14 -21.87 -16.28
N ASN A 91 21.94 -22.70 -16.95
CA ASN A 91 21.41 -23.70 -17.87
C ASN A 91 20.59 -24.77 -17.11
N HIS A 92 19.45 -25.16 -17.68
CA HIS A 92 18.70 -26.33 -17.22
C HIS A 92 19.46 -27.61 -17.61
N PRO A 93 19.39 -28.70 -16.81
CA PRO A 93 20.04 -29.97 -17.12
C PRO A 93 19.66 -30.58 -18.49
N ASP A 94 18.53 -30.18 -19.09
CA ASP A 94 18.05 -30.72 -20.37
C ASP A 94 18.83 -30.23 -21.60
N GLY A 95 19.68 -29.20 -21.48
CA GLY A 95 20.59 -28.83 -22.56
C GLY A 95 21.13 -27.39 -22.55
N PRO A 96 22.11 -27.09 -23.44
CA PRO A 96 22.83 -25.82 -23.44
C PRO A 96 22.01 -24.60 -23.90
N MET A 97 20.81 -24.82 -24.43
CA MET A 97 19.90 -23.76 -24.92
C MET A 97 18.62 -23.66 -24.08
N VAL A 98 18.64 -24.20 -22.87
CA VAL A 98 17.56 -24.08 -21.89
C VAL A 98 18.12 -23.40 -20.65
N PHE A 99 17.45 -22.36 -20.16
CA PHE A 99 17.91 -21.54 -19.04
C PHE A 99 16.77 -21.30 -18.06
N ASP A 100 17.11 -21.33 -16.77
CA ASP A 100 16.22 -20.99 -15.67
C ASP A 100 16.81 -19.84 -14.86
N ASP A 101 15.92 -19.11 -14.18
CA ASP A 101 16.24 -18.04 -13.25
C ASP A 101 15.96 -18.47 -11.81
N TRP A 102 16.87 -18.12 -10.91
CA TRP A 102 16.66 -18.16 -9.45
C TRP A 102 16.64 -16.74 -8.91
N ILE A 103 15.67 -16.48 -8.04
CA ILE A 103 15.50 -15.21 -7.34
C ILE A 103 15.69 -15.46 -5.85
N ASP A 104 16.63 -14.74 -5.25
CA ASP A 104 16.84 -14.69 -3.79
C ASP A 104 16.57 -13.27 -3.32
N MET A 105 15.50 -13.09 -2.54
CA MET A 105 15.07 -11.78 -2.09
C MET A 105 14.26 -11.84 -0.81
N ASN A 106 14.35 -10.78 -0.01
CA ASN A 106 13.29 -10.39 0.89
C ASN A 106 12.15 -9.76 0.06
N VAL A 107 10.92 -10.27 0.17
CA VAL A 107 9.76 -9.76 -0.59
C VAL A 107 9.49 -8.28 -0.28
N GLN A 108 9.88 -7.81 0.91
CA GLN A 108 9.77 -6.42 1.32
C GLN A 108 10.91 -5.50 0.83
N SER A 109 11.76 -5.97 -0.08
CA SER A 109 12.90 -5.19 -0.57
C SER A 109 12.61 -4.33 -1.80
N GLY A 110 11.41 -4.36 -2.39
CA GLY A 110 11.07 -3.60 -3.61
C GLY A 110 9.58 -3.33 -3.71
N SER A 111 9.02 -3.16 -4.92
CA SER A 111 7.56 -2.98 -5.06
C SER A 111 6.77 -4.14 -4.47
N GLN A 112 5.98 -3.86 -3.43
CA GLN A 112 5.38 -4.91 -2.60
C GLN A 112 4.00 -4.55 -2.08
N TRP A 113 3.26 -5.57 -1.65
CA TRP A 113 2.15 -5.47 -0.73
C TRP A 113 2.53 -6.07 0.61
N ASP A 114 2.38 -5.30 1.68
CA ASP A 114 2.38 -5.81 3.05
C ASP A 114 1.02 -6.41 3.39
N GLY A 115 1.04 -7.66 3.82
CA GLY A 115 -0.11 -8.38 4.33
C GLY A 115 -0.26 -8.23 5.84
N PHE A 116 -1.36 -8.72 6.38
CA PHE A 116 -1.72 -8.49 7.79
C PHE A 116 -0.84 -9.21 8.82
N ARG A 117 0.08 -10.05 8.36
CA ARG A 117 1.11 -10.72 9.17
C ARG A 117 2.37 -9.87 9.32
N HIS A 118 2.48 -8.74 8.62
CA HIS A 118 3.68 -7.92 8.58
C HIS A 118 3.85 -7.06 9.83
N PHE A 119 2.82 -6.29 10.18
CA PHE A 119 2.87 -5.32 11.26
C PHE A 119 1.64 -5.43 12.15
N GLY A 120 1.85 -5.78 13.42
CA GLY A 120 0.81 -5.89 14.43
C GLY A 120 0.72 -4.63 15.30
N HIS A 121 -0.32 -4.57 16.12
CA HIS A 121 -0.48 -3.53 17.12
C HIS A 121 0.58 -3.67 18.22
N GLN A 122 1.46 -2.67 18.36
CA GLN A 122 2.69 -2.85 19.16
C GLN A 122 2.39 -3.04 20.65
N THR A 123 1.43 -2.30 21.20
CA THR A 123 1.12 -2.37 22.64
C THR A 123 0.31 -3.61 23.05
N GLN A 124 -0.42 -4.23 22.12
CA GLN A 124 -1.25 -5.40 22.41
C GLN A 124 -0.60 -6.72 21.96
N GLY A 125 0.40 -6.67 21.08
CA GLY A 125 1.07 -7.86 20.57
C GLY A 125 0.18 -8.73 19.70
N ARG A 126 -0.80 -8.14 19.02
CA ARG A 126 -1.76 -8.83 18.15
C ARG A 126 -1.76 -8.24 16.74
N PHE A 127 -2.01 -9.09 15.75
CA PHE A 127 -2.17 -8.74 14.35
C PHE A 127 -3.67 -8.72 13.98
N TYR A 128 -3.96 -8.50 12.71
CA TYR A 128 -5.33 -8.46 12.20
C TYR A 128 -6.17 -9.67 12.61
N ASN A 129 -7.41 -9.40 13.02
CA ASN A 129 -8.41 -10.38 13.41
C ASN A 129 -7.88 -11.38 14.45
N ASP A 130 -7.29 -10.82 15.51
CA ASP A 130 -6.80 -11.52 16.70
C ASP A 130 -5.66 -12.53 16.46
N LEU A 131 -4.93 -12.38 15.35
CA LEU A 131 -3.80 -13.25 15.03
C LEU A 131 -2.61 -13.02 15.96
N THR A 132 -2.05 -14.10 16.51
CA THR A 132 -0.91 -14.06 17.43
C THR A 132 0.44 -14.23 16.70
N PRO A 133 1.57 -13.79 17.28
CA PRO A 133 2.90 -14.02 16.71
C PRO A 133 3.24 -15.50 16.47
N ASP A 134 2.74 -16.42 17.29
CA ASP A 134 2.98 -17.85 17.12
C ASP A 134 2.19 -18.40 15.93
N GLU A 135 0.96 -17.94 15.71
CA GLU A 135 0.19 -18.26 14.49
C GLU A 135 0.83 -17.66 13.24
N VAL A 136 1.42 -16.46 13.31
CA VAL A 136 2.21 -15.87 12.21
C VAL A 136 3.44 -16.74 11.85
N LYS A 137 4.00 -17.50 12.78
CA LYS A 137 5.16 -18.38 12.49
C LYS A 137 4.75 -19.77 12.01
N SER A 138 3.61 -20.28 12.45
CA SER A 138 3.26 -21.69 12.31
C SER A 138 2.04 -21.97 11.42
N GLY A 139 1.16 -20.98 11.22
CA GLY A 139 -0.10 -21.13 10.50
C GLY A 139 -0.15 -20.36 9.18
N THR A 140 -1.29 -20.44 8.50
CA THR A 140 -1.54 -19.78 7.20
C THR A 140 -2.58 -18.66 7.25
N ARG A 141 -3.33 -18.53 8.36
CA ARG A 141 -4.39 -17.51 8.53
C ARG A 141 -3.85 -16.10 8.28
N CYS A 142 -4.67 -15.27 7.62
CA CYS A 142 -4.35 -13.91 7.19
C CYS A 142 -3.09 -13.83 6.31
N GLY A 143 -2.70 -14.93 5.69
CA GLY A 143 -1.59 -14.96 4.75
C GLY A 143 -2.00 -14.40 3.39
N ILE A 144 -1.02 -13.92 2.64
CA ILE A 144 -1.24 -13.22 1.38
C ILE A 144 -1.96 -14.08 0.31
N GLN A 145 -1.96 -15.41 0.45
CA GLN A 145 -2.74 -16.30 -0.41
C GLN A 145 -4.25 -16.03 -0.33
N ALA A 146 -4.79 -15.63 0.82
CA ALA A 146 -6.23 -15.32 0.95
C ALA A 146 -6.61 -14.11 0.07
N VAL A 147 -5.70 -13.12 -0.01
CA VAL A 147 -5.85 -11.98 -0.94
C VAL A 147 -5.61 -12.41 -2.38
N SER A 148 -4.67 -13.34 -2.64
CA SER A 148 -4.43 -13.89 -3.98
C SER A 148 -5.67 -14.58 -4.56
N ASP A 149 -6.37 -15.38 -3.75
CA ASP A 149 -7.59 -16.08 -4.16
C ASP A 149 -8.75 -15.13 -4.50
N HIS A 150 -8.79 -13.95 -3.87
CA HIS A 150 -9.77 -12.90 -4.17
C HIS A 150 -9.32 -11.99 -5.33
N GLY A 151 -8.04 -11.66 -5.37
CA GLY A 151 -7.45 -10.60 -6.20
C GLY A 151 -7.69 -9.19 -5.66
N ILE A 152 -6.94 -8.23 -6.18
CA ILE A 152 -7.11 -6.80 -5.88
C ILE A 152 -7.51 -6.11 -7.19
N ALA A 153 -8.80 -5.91 -7.39
CA ALA A 153 -9.34 -5.24 -8.58
C ALA A 153 -10.38 -4.20 -8.16
N GLY A 154 -10.34 -3.00 -8.75
CA GLY A 154 -11.28 -1.94 -8.38
C GLY A 154 -10.90 -0.58 -8.93
N ARG A 155 -11.46 0.48 -8.33
CA ARG A 155 -11.13 1.86 -8.66
C ARG A 155 -9.87 2.26 -7.90
N GLY A 156 -8.81 2.60 -8.62
CA GLY A 156 -7.63 3.25 -8.07
C GLY A 156 -7.76 4.77 -8.20
N VAL A 157 -7.22 5.50 -7.23
CA VAL A 157 -7.12 6.97 -7.24
C VAL A 157 -5.69 7.40 -6.92
N LEU A 158 -5.13 8.33 -7.68
CA LEU A 158 -3.78 8.85 -7.49
C LEU A 158 -3.80 10.29 -6.95
N LEU A 159 -3.24 10.50 -5.76
CA LEU A 159 -2.84 11.82 -5.30
C LEU A 159 -1.38 12.07 -5.69
N ASP A 160 -1.16 12.91 -6.71
CA ASP A 160 0.17 13.26 -7.21
C ASP A 160 0.72 14.48 -6.46
N TYR A 161 1.08 14.24 -5.20
CA TYR A 161 1.61 15.26 -4.30
C TYR A 161 2.93 15.84 -4.83
N TYR A 162 3.79 15.00 -5.41
CA TYR A 162 5.09 15.45 -5.93
C TYR A 162 4.95 16.49 -7.03
N SER A 163 4.17 16.21 -8.08
CA SER A 163 3.97 17.16 -9.18
C SER A 163 3.30 18.45 -8.68
N TRP A 164 2.36 18.34 -7.74
CA TRP A 164 1.71 19.50 -7.15
C TRP A 164 2.67 20.40 -6.37
N LYS A 165 3.60 19.83 -5.58
CA LYS A 165 4.66 20.59 -4.89
C LYS A 165 5.61 21.24 -5.88
N CYS A 166 6.06 20.50 -6.90
CA CYS A 166 6.94 21.04 -7.93
C CYS A 166 6.29 22.21 -8.69
N ALA A 167 5.00 22.12 -9.02
CA ALA A 167 4.26 23.18 -9.71
C ALA A 167 4.17 24.49 -8.90
N LYS A 168 4.26 24.40 -7.57
CA LYS A 168 4.30 25.57 -6.68
C LYS A 168 5.70 26.17 -6.51
N GLY A 169 6.75 25.52 -7.02
CA GLY A 169 8.14 25.92 -6.82
C GLY A 169 8.62 25.78 -5.37
N GLU A 170 7.94 24.96 -4.57
CA GLU A 170 8.34 24.69 -3.20
C GLU A 170 9.50 23.68 -3.17
N HIS A 171 10.51 23.95 -2.35
CA HIS A 171 11.60 22.99 -2.14
C HIS A 171 11.06 21.77 -1.40
N TYR A 172 11.18 20.59 -2.02
CA TYR A 172 10.71 19.33 -1.48
C TYR A 172 11.68 18.21 -1.84
N ASP A 173 12.02 17.38 -0.85
CA ASP A 173 12.96 16.28 -0.98
C ASP A 173 12.39 14.99 -0.38
N PRO A 174 12.01 14.01 -1.22
CA PRO A 174 11.36 12.78 -0.76
C PRO A 174 12.32 11.85 0.01
N LEU A 175 13.63 12.08 -0.04
CA LEU A 175 14.65 11.32 0.70
C LEU A 175 15.02 11.97 2.04
N THR A 176 14.17 12.85 2.56
CA THR A 176 14.30 13.43 3.90
C THR A 176 12.97 13.29 4.65
N SER A 177 13.00 13.35 5.99
CA SER A 177 11.77 13.27 6.79
C SER A 177 10.89 14.49 6.54
N HIS A 178 9.80 14.28 5.82
CA HIS A 178 8.82 15.30 5.49
C HIS A 178 7.41 14.73 5.69
N PRO A 179 6.70 15.15 6.75
CA PRO A 179 5.31 14.75 6.97
C PRO A 179 4.40 15.44 5.96
N ILE A 180 3.64 14.65 5.21
CA ILE A 180 2.61 15.13 4.28
C ILE A 180 1.29 15.18 5.05
N HIS A 181 0.82 16.40 5.32
CA HIS A 181 -0.36 16.63 6.15
C HIS A 181 -1.68 16.44 5.39
N LEU A 182 -2.77 16.24 6.13
CA LEU A 182 -4.08 15.94 5.54
C LEU A 182 -4.61 17.09 4.68
N ASP A 183 -4.44 18.33 5.12
CA ASP A 183 -4.84 19.52 4.37
C ASP A 183 -4.12 19.62 3.01
N GLU A 184 -2.86 19.20 2.93
CA GLU A 184 -2.10 19.12 1.69
C GLU A 184 -2.66 18.03 0.76
N LEU A 185 -2.94 16.82 1.28
CA LEU A 185 -3.55 15.75 0.47
C LEU A 185 -4.94 16.14 -0.05
N LEU A 186 -5.75 16.81 0.77
CA LEU A 186 -7.05 17.33 0.36
C LEU A 186 -6.92 18.45 -0.68
N ALA A 187 -5.89 19.30 -0.56
CA ALA A 187 -5.60 20.32 -1.56
C ALA A 187 -5.15 19.73 -2.91
N VAL A 188 -4.38 18.64 -2.87
CA VAL A 188 -4.00 17.85 -4.06
C VAL A 188 -5.23 17.23 -4.71
N ALA A 189 -6.08 16.53 -3.93
CA ALA A 189 -7.32 15.94 -4.43
C ALA A 189 -8.25 16.99 -5.08
N LYS A 190 -8.39 18.16 -4.43
CA LYS A 190 -9.15 19.28 -4.98
C LYS A 190 -8.56 19.81 -6.29
N HIS A 191 -7.24 19.91 -6.38
CA HIS A 191 -6.56 20.35 -7.61
C HIS A 191 -6.74 19.36 -8.76
N GLN A 192 -6.74 18.07 -8.46
CA GLN A 192 -6.92 16.98 -9.42
C GLN A 192 -8.40 16.66 -9.72
N HIS A 193 -9.33 17.34 -9.04
CA HIS A 193 -10.77 17.06 -9.10
C HIS A 193 -11.12 15.59 -8.79
N VAL A 194 -10.50 15.04 -7.74
CA VAL A 194 -10.72 13.67 -7.27
C VAL A 194 -11.65 13.66 -6.06
N ASP A 195 -12.74 12.90 -6.17
CA ASP A 195 -13.59 12.50 -5.05
C ASP A 195 -13.30 11.05 -4.67
N PHE A 196 -13.44 10.71 -3.38
CA PHE A 196 -13.19 9.38 -2.86
C PHE A 196 -14.49 8.59 -2.68
N GLU A 197 -14.44 7.29 -2.97
CA GLU A 197 -15.53 6.35 -2.76
C GLU A 197 -15.05 5.20 -1.85
N PRO A 198 -15.91 4.65 -0.96
CA PRO A 198 -15.55 3.47 -0.18
C PRO A 198 -15.06 2.34 -1.10
N GLY A 199 -14.00 1.65 -0.72
CA GLY A 199 -13.36 0.61 -1.52
C GLY A 199 -12.41 1.12 -2.60
N ASP A 200 -12.15 2.42 -2.68
CA ASP A 200 -11.05 2.94 -3.49
C ASP A 200 -9.70 2.39 -3.01
N ILE A 201 -8.78 2.22 -3.96
CA ILE A 201 -7.37 1.93 -3.72
C ILE A 201 -6.62 3.24 -3.85
N LEU A 202 -6.15 3.79 -2.72
CA LEU A 202 -5.52 5.10 -2.65
C LEU A 202 -4.02 4.99 -2.94
N LEU A 203 -3.55 5.64 -4.00
CA LEU A 203 -2.13 5.77 -4.32
C LEU A 203 -1.68 7.19 -4.04
N ILE A 204 -0.56 7.34 -3.33
CA ILE A 204 0.08 8.63 -3.09
C ILE A 204 1.47 8.61 -3.73
N ARG A 205 1.64 9.41 -4.79
CA ARG A 205 2.97 9.65 -5.38
C ARG A 205 3.62 10.81 -4.66
N ARG A 206 4.68 10.51 -3.91
CA ARG A 206 5.49 11.50 -3.20
C ARG A 206 6.83 11.77 -3.89
N GLY A 207 7.16 11.09 -4.97
CA GLY A 207 8.32 11.36 -5.82
C GLY A 207 9.59 10.61 -5.41
N TYR A 208 9.49 9.55 -4.61
CA TYR A 208 10.67 8.78 -4.19
C TYR A 208 11.34 8.12 -5.40
N THR A 209 10.59 7.46 -6.28
CA THR A 209 11.13 6.80 -7.49
C THR A 209 11.77 7.81 -8.43
N HIS A 210 11.17 9.00 -8.57
CA HIS A 210 11.75 10.11 -9.32
C HIS A 210 13.12 10.52 -8.76
N ALA A 211 13.18 10.78 -7.44
CA ALA A 211 14.41 11.17 -6.77
C ALA A 211 15.46 10.05 -6.82
N TYR A 212 15.05 8.78 -6.73
CA TYR A 212 15.94 7.64 -6.86
C TYR A 212 16.70 7.69 -8.20
N TYR A 213 15.99 7.77 -9.32
CA TYR A 213 16.62 7.80 -10.65
C TYR A 213 17.47 9.05 -10.89
N LYS A 214 17.13 10.17 -10.26
CA LYS A 214 17.93 11.38 -10.28
C LYS A 214 19.25 11.17 -9.52
N TYR A 215 19.18 10.75 -8.26
CA TYR A 215 20.35 10.62 -7.40
C TYR A 215 21.23 9.42 -7.73
N GLU A 216 20.69 8.39 -8.39
CA GLU A 216 21.51 7.31 -8.96
C GLU A 216 22.59 7.85 -9.90
N LYS A 217 22.33 8.97 -10.59
CA LYS A 217 23.26 9.62 -11.51
C LYS A 217 24.01 10.77 -10.86
N ASP A 218 23.29 11.62 -10.13
CA ASP A 218 23.79 12.90 -9.65
C ASP A 218 24.58 12.78 -8.34
N ASP A 219 24.10 11.95 -7.40
CA ASP A 219 24.71 11.78 -6.07
C ASP A 219 24.28 10.45 -5.41
N PRO A 220 24.96 9.32 -5.74
CA PRO A 220 24.59 8.00 -5.23
C PRO A 220 24.64 7.87 -3.70
N SER A 221 25.41 8.71 -3.02
CA SER A 221 25.53 8.68 -1.54
C SER A 221 24.20 8.99 -0.86
N ARG A 222 23.32 9.74 -1.52
CA ARG A 222 21.95 9.98 -1.04
C ARG A 222 21.09 8.72 -1.03
N LEU A 223 21.32 7.81 -1.97
CA LEU A 223 20.65 6.52 -1.99
C LEU A 223 21.19 5.60 -0.89
N ASP A 224 22.47 5.74 -0.54
CA ASP A 224 23.05 5.02 0.60
C ASP A 224 22.40 5.40 1.93
N GLU A 225 22.04 6.68 2.12
CA GLU A 225 21.33 7.19 3.29
C GLU A 225 19.86 6.75 3.30
N ALA A 226 19.18 6.88 2.16
CA ALA A 226 17.78 6.46 2.01
C ALA A 226 17.60 4.93 2.13
N GLY A 227 18.61 4.15 1.77
CA GLY A 227 18.68 2.68 1.94
C GLY A 227 19.31 2.23 3.25
N SER A 228 19.45 3.11 4.24
CA SER A 228 20.06 2.76 5.53
C SER A 228 19.09 1.97 6.44
N VAL A 229 19.61 1.50 7.59
CA VAL A 229 18.79 0.82 8.62
C VAL A 229 17.80 1.78 9.28
N HIS A 230 18.12 3.08 9.31
CA HIS A 230 17.31 4.13 9.91
C HIS A 230 17.14 5.27 8.90
N PRO A 231 16.38 5.05 7.82
CA PRO A 231 16.26 6.03 6.75
C PRO A 231 15.47 7.26 7.22
N CYS A 232 15.57 8.37 6.50
CA CYS A 232 14.68 9.51 6.64
C CYS A 232 13.87 9.62 5.35
N LEU A 233 12.55 9.52 5.42
CA LEU A 233 11.70 9.40 4.24
C LEU A 233 10.47 10.29 4.39
N ALA A 234 10.11 10.98 3.31
CA ALA A 234 8.86 11.71 3.26
C ALA A 234 7.70 10.72 3.24
N GLY A 235 6.56 11.10 3.81
CA GLY A 235 5.38 10.25 3.78
C GLY A 235 4.18 10.82 4.51
N VAL A 236 3.11 10.03 4.56
CA VAL A 236 1.85 10.44 5.19
C VAL A 236 2.09 10.75 6.67
N ALA A 237 1.65 11.92 7.11
CA ALA A 237 1.79 12.36 8.50
C ALA A 237 0.95 11.52 9.46
N GLN A 238 1.52 11.16 10.60
CA GLN A 238 0.87 10.41 11.68
C GLN A 238 0.11 11.36 12.61
N THR A 239 -1.05 11.84 12.18
CA THR A 239 -1.93 12.71 12.98
C THR A 239 -3.30 12.07 13.19
N GLU A 240 -4.00 12.44 14.27
CA GLU A 240 -5.36 11.94 14.56
C GLU A 240 -6.37 12.28 13.46
N GLU A 241 -6.25 13.46 12.85
CA GLU A 241 -7.08 13.85 11.70
C GLU A 241 -6.83 12.97 10.47
N MET A 242 -5.56 12.64 10.19
CA MET A 242 -5.20 11.73 9.10
C MET A 242 -5.73 10.32 9.36
N LYS A 243 -5.55 9.82 10.59
CA LYS A 243 -6.07 8.51 11.03
C LYS A 243 -7.59 8.44 10.84
N THR A 244 -8.31 9.49 11.28
CA THR A 244 -9.76 9.60 11.12
C THR A 244 -10.17 9.61 9.64
N TRP A 245 -9.51 10.44 8.83
CA TRP A 245 -9.79 10.53 7.40
C TRP A 245 -9.55 9.21 6.67
N LEU A 246 -8.43 8.53 6.92
CA LEU A 246 -8.13 7.22 6.33
C LEU A 246 -9.15 6.15 6.74
N HIS A 247 -9.55 6.15 8.02
CA HIS A 247 -10.54 5.22 8.50
C HIS A 247 -11.88 5.45 7.80
N ASP A 248 -12.37 6.69 7.80
CA ASP A 248 -13.74 7.04 7.42
C ASP A 248 -13.97 7.07 5.90
N ASN A 249 -12.91 7.20 5.09
CA ASN A 249 -13.01 7.03 3.64
C ASN A 249 -13.15 5.56 3.21
N TYR A 250 -12.83 4.60 4.09
CA TYR A 250 -12.94 3.18 3.79
C TYR A 250 -12.17 2.75 2.53
N PHE A 251 -10.94 3.24 2.34
CA PHE A 251 -10.04 2.71 1.31
C PHE A 251 -9.81 1.20 1.53
N SER A 252 -9.85 0.40 0.46
CA SER A 252 -9.62 -1.05 0.55
C SER A 252 -8.14 -1.41 0.73
N ALA A 253 -7.27 -0.59 0.16
CA ALA A 253 -5.82 -0.66 0.26
C ALA A 253 -5.23 0.73 0.03
N VAL A 254 -4.02 0.95 0.54
CA VAL A 254 -3.25 2.17 0.29
C VAL A 254 -1.90 1.80 -0.32
N ALA A 255 -1.36 2.64 -1.20
CA ALA A 255 -0.05 2.41 -1.78
C ALA A 255 0.71 3.72 -2.01
N GLY A 256 2.04 3.61 -2.15
CA GLY A 256 2.90 4.72 -2.48
C GLY A 256 4.21 4.27 -3.09
N ASP A 257 5.03 5.24 -3.45
CA ASP A 257 6.26 5.06 -4.22
C ASP A 257 7.54 5.02 -3.36
N ALA A 258 7.42 5.12 -2.03
CA ALA A 258 8.54 5.11 -1.10
C ALA A 258 8.66 3.79 -0.31
N PRO A 259 9.82 3.51 0.32
CA PRO A 259 10.03 2.32 1.15
C PRO A 259 9.23 2.27 2.45
N ALA A 260 8.57 3.35 2.84
CA ALA A 260 7.63 3.41 3.96
C ALA A 260 6.40 4.19 3.52
N TRP A 261 5.19 3.70 3.80
CA TRP A 261 3.99 4.45 3.39
C TRP A 261 3.78 5.76 4.18
N GLU A 262 4.09 5.76 5.47
CA GLU A 262 4.06 6.94 6.34
C GLU A 262 5.41 7.69 6.38
N CYS A 263 5.44 8.89 6.97
CA CYS A 263 6.68 9.62 7.17
C CYS A 263 7.63 8.85 8.11
N TRP A 264 8.92 8.78 7.78
CA TRP A 264 9.89 8.05 8.58
C TRP A 264 11.07 8.94 9.04
N PRO A 265 11.54 8.82 10.29
CA PRO A 265 11.04 7.96 11.37
C PRO A 265 9.63 8.36 11.85
N PRO A 266 8.83 7.40 12.35
CA PRO A 266 7.49 7.69 12.84
C PRO A 266 7.54 8.43 14.18
N GLY A 267 6.42 9.03 14.54
CA GLY A 267 6.21 9.66 15.84
C GLY A 267 5.96 8.63 16.95
N GLU A 268 4.95 8.89 17.79
CA GLU A 268 4.59 7.99 18.90
C GLU A 268 4.04 6.64 18.44
N TRP A 269 3.38 6.63 17.28
CA TRP A 269 2.75 5.47 16.68
C TRP A 269 2.96 5.48 15.18
N ALA A 270 2.76 4.31 14.57
CA ALA A 270 2.85 4.12 13.14
C ALA A 270 1.46 3.99 12.50
N LEU A 271 1.23 4.55 11.32
CA LEU A 271 0.02 4.25 10.54
C LEU A 271 -0.09 2.76 10.20
N HIS A 272 1.05 2.06 10.11
CA HIS A 272 1.11 0.61 9.87
C HIS A 272 0.26 -0.21 10.85
N GLU A 273 0.30 0.08 12.16
CA GLU A 273 -0.48 -0.70 13.15
C GLU A 273 -1.99 -0.52 13.00
N PHE A 274 -2.44 0.66 12.57
CA PHE A 274 -3.85 0.92 12.31
C PHE A 274 -4.31 0.30 10.99
N LEU A 275 -3.56 0.55 9.92
CA LEU A 275 -3.89 0.05 8.59
C LEU A 275 -3.90 -1.49 8.58
N LEU A 276 -2.79 -2.13 8.93
CA LEU A 276 -2.66 -3.59 8.85
C LEU A 276 -3.37 -4.27 10.03
N GLY A 277 -2.98 -3.96 11.26
CA GLY A 277 -3.43 -4.66 12.46
C GLY A 277 -4.88 -4.35 12.84
N SER A 278 -5.26 -3.08 12.88
CA SER A 278 -6.59 -2.68 13.38
C SER A 278 -7.67 -2.76 12.31
N TRP A 279 -7.40 -2.32 11.09
CA TRP A 279 -8.43 -2.11 10.08
C TRP A 279 -8.45 -3.16 8.96
N GLY A 280 -7.36 -3.89 8.75
CA GLY A 280 -7.22 -4.85 7.66
C GLY A 280 -7.11 -4.15 6.30
N VAL A 281 -6.21 -3.19 6.18
CA VAL A 281 -5.90 -2.42 4.97
C VAL A 281 -4.49 -2.75 4.53
N LEU A 282 -4.33 -3.29 3.33
CA LEU A 282 -3.01 -3.59 2.77
C LEU A 282 -2.25 -2.31 2.49
N ILE A 283 -0.92 -2.38 2.66
CA ILE A 283 0.00 -1.27 2.38
C ILE A 283 0.87 -1.65 1.20
N GLY A 284 0.86 -0.83 0.16
CA GLY A 284 1.72 -0.96 -1.01
C GLY A 284 2.91 -0.01 -0.92
N GLU A 285 4.11 -0.52 -1.07
CA GLU A 285 5.33 0.27 -0.96
C GLU A 285 6.19 0.15 -2.21
N MET A 286 6.94 1.21 -2.53
CA MET A 286 7.82 1.31 -3.69
C MET A 286 7.14 0.98 -5.03
N PHE A 287 5.89 1.37 -5.21
CA PHE A 287 5.25 1.31 -6.53
C PHE A 287 5.92 2.32 -7.47
N ASP A 288 6.16 1.96 -8.72
CA ASP A 288 6.62 2.91 -9.71
C ASP A 288 5.43 3.70 -10.27
N LEU A 289 5.29 4.94 -9.81
CA LEU A 289 4.15 5.81 -10.13
C LEU A 289 4.50 6.87 -11.21
N GLU A 290 5.71 6.87 -11.76
CA GLU A 290 6.15 7.90 -12.70
C GLU A 290 5.32 7.89 -13.99
N ALA A 291 5.19 6.71 -14.61
CA ALA A 291 4.40 6.56 -15.84
C ALA A 291 2.90 6.82 -15.61
N LEU A 292 2.40 6.46 -14.42
CA LEU A 292 1.00 6.70 -14.06
C LEU A 292 0.70 8.19 -13.89
N ALA A 293 1.59 8.93 -13.23
CA ALA A 293 1.45 10.38 -13.08
C ALA A 293 1.42 11.09 -14.44
N ILE A 294 2.31 10.70 -15.36
CA ILE A 294 2.32 11.22 -16.74
C ILE A 294 0.99 10.90 -17.45
N GLN A 295 0.52 9.66 -17.36
CA GLN A 295 -0.73 9.24 -17.99
C GLN A 295 -1.94 9.99 -17.43
N CYS A 296 -2.00 10.20 -16.11
CA CYS A 296 -3.06 10.94 -15.44
C CYS A 296 -3.08 12.42 -15.85
N GLU A 297 -1.91 13.07 -15.93
CA GLU A 297 -1.81 14.47 -16.35
C GLU A 297 -2.23 14.65 -17.81
N GLN A 298 -1.81 13.73 -18.71
CA GLN A 298 -2.22 13.75 -20.12
C GLN A 298 -3.73 13.61 -20.30
N GLU A 299 -4.38 12.79 -19.47
CA GLU A 299 -5.83 12.58 -19.52
C GLU A 299 -6.63 13.56 -18.66
N ARG A 300 -5.97 14.35 -17.82
CA ARG A 300 -6.60 15.14 -16.75
C ARG A 300 -7.53 14.30 -15.87
N ARG A 301 -7.11 13.06 -15.57
CA ARG A 301 -7.90 12.07 -14.84
C ARG A 301 -6.99 11.24 -13.94
N TRP A 302 -7.20 11.33 -12.63
CA TRP A 302 -6.41 10.63 -11.60
C TRP A 302 -7.15 9.46 -10.95
N SER A 303 -8.19 8.96 -11.63
CA SER A 303 -8.81 7.67 -11.32
C SER A 303 -8.64 6.72 -12.50
N PHE A 304 -8.52 5.43 -12.19
CA PHE A 304 -8.23 4.37 -13.15
C PHE A 304 -8.73 3.03 -12.61
N PHE A 305 -8.80 2.03 -13.48
CA PHE A 305 -9.01 0.65 -13.03
C PHE A 305 -7.67 0.13 -12.51
N PHE A 306 -7.63 -0.26 -11.25
CA PHE A 306 -6.47 -0.87 -10.63
C PHE A 306 -6.64 -2.39 -10.63
N LEU A 307 -5.58 -3.10 -10.98
CA LEU A 307 -5.49 -4.55 -10.87
C LEU A 307 -4.15 -4.95 -10.29
N SER A 308 -4.15 -5.81 -9.27
CA SER A 308 -2.98 -6.49 -8.76
C SER A 308 -3.31 -7.93 -8.42
N THR A 309 -2.36 -8.82 -8.71
CA THR A 309 -2.47 -10.25 -8.42
C THR A 309 -1.32 -10.68 -7.50
N PRO A 310 -1.54 -10.66 -6.17
CA PRO A 310 -0.55 -11.10 -5.20
C PRO A 310 -0.13 -12.56 -5.37
N MET A 311 1.08 -12.90 -4.93
CA MET A 311 1.60 -14.27 -4.92
C MET A 311 0.69 -15.19 -4.10
N ASN A 312 0.44 -16.39 -4.62
CA ASN A 312 -0.21 -17.45 -3.86
C ASN A 312 0.83 -18.19 -2.99
N MET A 313 1.20 -17.58 -1.88
CA MET A 313 2.15 -18.13 -0.91
C MET A 313 1.41 -18.42 0.42
N PRO A 314 1.10 -19.69 0.74
CA PRO A 314 0.44 -20.05 1.99
C PRO A 314 1.19 -19.52 3.21
N GLY A 315 0.51 -18.68 3.99
CA GLY A 315 1.08 -17.99 5.15
C GLY A 315 2.10 -16.90 4.82
N GLY A 316 2.14 -16.44 3.57
CA GLY A 316 3.01 -15.36 3.14
C GLY A 316 2.70 -14.06 3.89
N ILE A 317 3.77 -13.36 4.28
CA ILE A 317 3.70 -12.07 5.00
C ILE A 317 3.40 -10.92 4.04
N ALA A 318 3.93 -11.00 2.82
CA ALA A 318 3.84 -9.98 1.79
C ALA A 318 3.79 -10.64 0.40
N SER A 319 3.55 -9.82 -0.62
CA SER A 319 3.69 -10.19 -2.02
C SER A 319 4.46 -9.11 -2.76
N LEU A 320 5.05 -9.45 -3.91
CA LEU A 320 5.38 -8.44 -4.92
C LEU A 320 4.10 -7.69 -5.32
N ALA A 321 4.25 -6.42 -5.71
CA ALA A 321 3.12 -5.57 -6.09
C ALA A 321 2.30 -6.19 -7.23
N ASN A 322 2.97 -6.66 -8.29
CA ASN A 322 2.38 -7.19 -9.52
C ASN A 322 1.11 -6.42 -9.93
N ALA A 323 1.27 -5.11 -10.05
CA ALA A 323 0.18 -4.14 -10.15
C ALA A 323 0.20 -3.37 -11.47
N VAL A 324 -0.99 -3.10 -11.99
CA VAL A 324 -1.22 -2.29 -13.19
C VAL A 324 -2.38 -1.32 -12.97
N ALA A 325 -2.27 -0.16 -13.60
CA ALA A 325 -3.37 0.77 -13.80
C ALA A 325 -3.83 0.70 -15.26
N ILE A 326 -5.15 0.78 -15.47
CA ILE A 326 -5.76 0.75 -16.80
C ILE A 326 -6.72 1.93 -16.95
N HIS A 327 -6.47 2.75 -17.98
CA HIS A 327 -7.27 3.92 -18.38
C HIS A 327 -8.13 3.65 -19.62
#